data_AF-A0A8T7AVU7-F1
#
_entry.id   AF-A0A8T7AVU7-F1
#
_cell.length_a   1.000
_cell.length_b   1.000
_cell.length_c   1.000
_cell.angle_alpha   90.00
_cell.angle_beta   90.00
_cell.angle_gamma   90.00
#
_symmetry.space_group_name_H-M   'P 1'
#
loop_
_entity.id
_entity.type
_entity.pdbx_description
1 polymer ?
#
loop_
_entity_poly.entity_id
_entity_poly.type
_entity_poly.pdbx_seq_one_letter_code
_entity_poly.pdbx_strand_id
1 'polypeptide(L)'
;MARRSNGFTLLELVVVIALISVLLTVAVARLAGYVREAERVAVLSLEGQLRNALTLETARRILNDDDAGLLALEHSNPMRLVLEAPYNYAGELPPQDHYLVEPRHWFFDLGEHELVYRRSATAGNSKTGHDIRYRVKVAYNDRDGDGRFAVASDELLGVRLLRQAD
;
A
#
# COMPACT_ATOMS: atom_id res chain seq x y z
N MET A 1 -41.18 -6.13 -53.57
CA MET A 1 -40.92 -7.18 -52.57
C MET A 1 -40.76 -6.52 -51.20
N ALA A 2 -41.79 -6.56 -50.34
CA ALA A 2 -41.71 -6.01 -49.00
C ALA A 2 -41.14 -7.06 -48.05
N ARG A 3 -39.99 -6.76 -47.43
CA ARG A 3 -39.32 -7.64 -46.47
C ARG A 3 -40.13 -7.62 -45.17
N ARG A 4 -40.71 -8.75 -44.77
CA ARG A 4 -41.37 -8.87 -43.47
C ARG A 4 -40.30 -8.81 -42.39
N SER A 5 -40.26 -7.70 -41.65
CA SER A 5 -39.52 -7.57 -40.40
C SER A 5 -40.28 -8.34 -39.33
N ASN A 6 -39.83 -9.56 -39.03
CA ASN A 6 -40.31 -10.28 -37.85
C ASN A 6 -39.82 -9.52 -36.61
N GLY A 7 -40.76 -8.97 -35.84
CA GLY A 7 -40.47 -8.34 -34.55
C GLY A 7 -39.94 -9.37 -33.55
N PHE A 8 -39.16 -8.88 -32.59
CA PHE A 8 -38.54 -9.68 -31.53
C PHE A 8 -39.60 -10.41 -30.69
N THR A 9 -39.43 -11.72 -30.47
CA THR A 9 -40.39 -12.49 -29.65
C THR A 9 -40.07 -12.34 -28.16
N LEU A 10 -41.08 -12.45 -27.29
CA LEU A 10 -40.88 -12.42 -25.83
C LEU A 10 -39.92 -13.52 -25.36
N LEU A 11 -39.98 -14.70 -25.97
CA LEU A 11 -39.09 -15.81 -25.65
C LEU A 11 -37.63 -15.49 -26.01
N GLU A 12 -37.40 -14.91 -27.18
CA GLU A 12 -36.07 -14.50 -27.64
C GLU A 12 -35.44 -13.46 -26.67
N LEU A 13 -36.24 -12.52 -26.18
CA LEU A 13 -35.81 -11.57 -25.15
C LEU A 13 -35.41 -12.25 -23.84
N VAL A 14 -36.22 -13.19 -23.35
CA VAL A 14 -35.92 -13.90 -22.11
C VAL A 14 -34.63 -14.70 -22.24
N VAL A 15 -34.41 -15.38 -23.38
CA VAL A 15 -33.18 -16.14 -23.64
C VAL A 15 -31.96 -15.21 -23.71
N VAL A 16 -32.07 -14.06 -24.39
CA VAL A 16 -30.97 -13.09 -24.47
C VAL A 16 -30.63 -12.52 -23.09
N ILE A 17 -31.63 -12.16 -22.28
CA ILE A 17 -31.41 -11.68 -20.91
C ILE A 17 -30.75 -12.76 -20.04
N ALA A 18 -31.19 -14.02 -20.16
CA ALA A 18 -30.58 -15.13 -19.43
C ALA A 18 -29.11 -15.34 -19.82
N LEU A 19 -28.80 -15.29 -21.12
CA LEU A 19 -27.42 -15.39 -21.62
C LEU A 19 -26.55 -14.22 -21.15
N ILE A 20 -27.05 -12.98 -21.25
CA ILE A 20 -26.33 -11.80 -20.77
C ILE A 20 -26.07 -11.93 -19.26
N SER A 21 -27.05 -12.36 -18.48
CA SER A 21 -26.92 -12.51 -17.03
C SER A 21 -25.81 -13.48 -16.66
N VAL A 22 -25.76 -14.65 -17.30
CA VAL A 22 -24.70 -15.64 -17.07
C VAL A 22 -23.33 -15.08 -17.44
N LEU A 23 -23.21 -14.41 -18.59
CA LEU A 23 -21.95 -13.79 -19.02
C LEU A 23 -21.49 -12.71 -18.04
N LEU A 24 -22.41 -11.87 -17.55
CA LEU A 24 -22.12 -10.79 -16.62
C LEU A 24 -21.63 -11.33 -15.28
N THR A 25 -22.27 -12.38 -14.75
CA THR A 25 -21.85 -13.03 -13.51
C THR A 25 -20.41 -13.55 -13.61
N VAL A 26 -20.08 -14.25 -14.70
CA VAL A 26 -18.72 -14.78 -14.93
C VAL A 26 -17.71 -13.63 -15.09
N ALA A 27 -18.05 -12.59 -15.84
CA ALA A 27 -17.18 -11.44 -16.07
C ALA A 27 -16.86 -10.70 -14.76
N VAL A 28 -17.87 -10.43 -13.93
CA VAL A 28 -17.69 -9.75 -12.64
C VAL A 28 -16.80 -10.57 -11.70
N ALA A 29 -17.03 -11.88 -11.60
CA ALA A 29 -16.23 -12.76 -10.75
C ALA A 29 -14.74 -12.76 -11.15
N ARG A 30 -14.46 -12.83 -12.46
CA ARG A 30 -13.09 -12.79 -12.98
C ARG A 30 -12.43 -11.43 -12.76
N LEU A 31 -13.15 -10.34 -13.04
CA LEU A 31 -12.62 -8.98 -12.91
C LEU A 31 -12.27 -8.66 -11.45
N ALA A 32 -13.10 -9.08 -10.49
CA ALA A 32 -12.83 -8.90 -9.07
C ALA A 32 -11.51 -9.57 -8.63
N GLY A 33 -11.17 -10.72 -9.22
CA GLY A 33 -9.87 -11.38 -9.01
C GLY A 33 -8.69 -10.53 -9.49
N TYR A 34 -8.78 -9.97 -10.69
CA TYR A 34 -7.71 -9.12 -11.23
C TYR A 34 -7.50 -7.83 -10.45
N VAL A 35 -8.57 -7.19 -9.97
CA VAL A 35 -8.44 -5.97 -9.16
C VAL A 35 -7.65 -6.23 -7.89
N ARG A 36 -7.90 -7.36 -7.20
CA ARG A 36 -7.16 -7.72 -5.98
C ARG A 36 -5.68 -8.00 -6.25
N GLU A 37 -5.37 -8.70 -7.34
CA GLU A 37 -3.98 -8.97 -7.71
C GLU A 37 -3.25 -7.69 -8.12
N ALA A 38 -3.90 -6.82 -8.90
CA ALA A 38 -3.36 -5.52 -9.27
C ALA A 38 -3.09 -4.64 -8.03
N GLU A 39 -4.01 -4.61 -7.06
CA GLU A 39 -3.81 -3.92 -5.78
C GLU A 39 -2.58 -4.45 -5.04
N ARG A 40 -2.46 -5.78 -4.92
CA ARG A 40 -1.31 -6.42 -4.26
C ARG A 40 0.01 -6.08 -4.96
N VAL A 41 0.06 -6.19 -6.29
CA VAL A 41 1.25 -5.88 -7.08
C VAL A 41 1.62 -4.41 -6.94
N ALA A 42 0.65 -3.50 -6.95
CA ALA A 42 0.90 -2.07 -6.76
C ALA A 42 1.50 -1.78 -5.37
N VAL A 43 0.96 -2.38 -4.31
CA VAL A 43 1.49 -2.25 -2.95
C VAL A 43 2.91 -2.78 -2.85
N LEU A 44 3.18 -3.98 -3.35
CA LEU A 44 4.52 -4.59 -3.34
C LEU A 44 5.53 -3.80 -4.17
N SER A 45 5.10 -3.26 -5.31
CA SER A 45 5.95 -2.43 -6.17
C SER A 45 6.38 -1.16 -5.44
N LEU A 46 5.44 -0.46 -4.79
CA LEU A 46 5.77 0.74 -4.02
C LEU A 46 6.65 0.41 -2.81
N GLU A 47 6.38 -0.70 -2.10
CA GLU A 47 7.23 -1.16 -1.01
C GLU A 47 8.69 -1.37 -1.49
N GLY A 48 8.87 -2.02 -2.64
CA GLY A 48 10.20 -2.19 -3.25
C GLY A 48 10.88 -0.86 -3.61
N GLN A 49 10.12 0.08 -4.18
CA GLN A 49 10.63 1.42 -4.50
C GLN A 49 11.08 2.17 -3.24
N LEU A 50 10.28 2.14 -2.17
CA LEU A 50 10.62 2.77 -0.89
C LEU A 50 11.87 2.14 -0.26
N ARG A 51 12.00 0.81 -0.28
CA ARG A 51 13.20 0.10 0.20
C ARG A 51 14.45 0.52 -0.57
N ASN A 52 14.35 0.63 -1.88
CA ASN A 52 15.47 1.06 -2.73
C ASN A 52 15.84 2.53 -2.45
N ALA A 53 14.85 3.42 -2.33
CA ALA A 53 15.06 4.82 -2.02
C ALA A 53 15.73 5.02 -0.66
N LEU A 54 15.27 4.30 0.37
CA LEU A 54 15.88 4.29 1.70
C LEU A 54 17.33 3.79 1.66
N THR A 55 17.61 2.75 0.87
CA THR A 55 18.98 2.21 0.72
C THR A 55 19.91 3.23 0.07
N LEU A 56 19.46 3.91 -0.98
CA LEU A 56 20.24 4.94 -1.66
C LEU A 56 20.48 6.16 -0.76
N GLU A 57 19.45 6.62 -0.05
CA GLU A 57 19.57 7.74 0.88
C GLU A 57 20.47 7.39 2.07
N THR A 58 20.41 6.15 2.56
CA THR A 58 21.34 5.63 3.58
C THR A 58 22.78 5.69 3.09
N ALA A 59 23.05 5.13 1.90
CA ALA A 59 24.39 5.14 1.31
C ALA A 59 24.91 6.57 1.14
N ARG A 60 24.06 7.49 0.67
CA ARG A 60 24.41 8.91 0.52
C ARG A 60 24.79 9.55 1.85
N ARG A 61 24.09 9.25 2.94
CA ARG A 61 24.38 9.82 4.27
C ARG A 61 25.66 9.25 4.87
N ILE A 62 25.87 7.93 4.75
CA ILE A 62 27.11 7.27 5.20
C ILE A 62 28.32 7.85 4.47
N LEU A 63 28.23 8.05 3.14
CA LEU A 63 29.32 8.65 2.36
C LEU A 63 29.62 10.11 2.74
N ASN A 64 28.67 10.80 3.38
CA ASN A 64 28.81 12.18 3.83
C ASN A 64 29.10 12.29 5.34
N ASP A 65 29.29 11.17 6.05
CA ASP A 65 29.48 11.13 7.51
C ASP A 65 28.29 11.78 8.28
N ASP A 66 27.07 11.69 7.72
CA ASP A 66 25.84 12.29 8.25
C ASP A 66 25.02 11.30 9.09
N ASP A 67 25.60 10.86 10.21
CA ASP A 67 24.95 9.94 11.14
C ASP A 67 23.69 10.54 11.76
N ALA A 68 23.71 11.84 12.10
CA ALA A 68 22.57 12.54 12.66
C ALA A 68 21.37 12.53 11.70
N GLY A 69 21.62 12.78 10.41
CA GLY A 69 20.60 12.70 9.39
C GLY A 69 20.11 11.28 9.12
N LEU A 70 20.97 10.27 9.26
CA LEU A 70 20.58 8.87 9.15
C LEU A 70 19.64 8.44 10.28
N LEU A 71 19.90 8.90 11.52
CA LEU A 71 19.00 8.69 12.66
C LEU A 71 17.66 9.43 12.48
N ALA A 72 17.69 10.63 11.89
CA ALA A 72 16.47 11.40 11.62
C ALA A 72 15.52 10.69 10.63
N LEU A 73 15.99 9.74 9.83
CA LEU A 73 15.16 8.99 8.89
C LEU A 73 14.17 8.04 9.60
N GLU A 74 14.44 7.57 10.82
CA GLU A 74 13.57 6.63 11.55
C GLU A 74 12.13 7.16 11.77
N HIS A 75 11.98 8.48 11.90
CA HIS A 75 10.67 9.13 12.09
C HIS A 75 10.21 9.88 10.84
N SER A 76 10.97 9.79 9.75
CA SER A 76 10.68 10.50 8.52
C SER A 76 9.66 9.74 7.67
N ASN A 77 8.87 10.51 6.92
CA ASN A 77 7.98 9.93 5.93
C ASN A 77 8.77 9.40 4.72
N PRO A 78 8.80 8.07 4.48
CA PRO A 78 9.57 7.51 3.37
C PRO A 78 9.00 7.89 1.99
N MET A 79 7.75 8.36 1.90
CA MET A 79 7.19 8.89 0.66
C MET A 79 7.91 10.16 0.17
N ARG A 80 8.66 10.85 1.04
CA ARG A 80 9.50 12.00 0.64
C ARG A 80 10.76 11.58 -0.12
N LEU A 81 11.11 10.30 -0.09
CA LEU A 81 12.30 9.75 -0.75
C LEU A 81 12.00 9.23 -2.16
N VAL A 82 10.73 9.05 -2.51
CA VAL A 82 10.33 8.71 -3.88
C VAL A 82 10.11 9.97 -4.69
N LEU A 83 10.45 9.91 -5.99
CA LEU A 83 10.39 11.07 -6.88
C LEU A 83 8.95 11.57 -7.09
N GLU A 84 8.00 10.63 -7.19
CA GLU A 84 6.58 10.91 -7.37
C GLU A 84 5.79 10.02 -6.42
N ALA A 85 5.02 10.65 -5.53
CA ALA A 85 4.10 9.93 -4.67
C ALA A 85 2.97 9.31 -5.53
N PRO A 86 2.50 8.10 -5.19
CA PRO A 86 1.44 7.48 -5.97
C PRO A 86 0.14 8.31 -5.86
N TYR A 87 -0.69 8.27 -6.91
CA TYR A 87 -1.91 9.08 -7.00
C TYR A 87 -2.90 8.86 -5.85
N ASN A 88 -2.82 7.71 -5.18
CA ASN A 88 -3.65 7.34 -4.04
C ASN A 88 -2.98 7.62 -2.69
N TYR A 89 -2.00 8.52 -2.64
CA TYR A 89 -1.41 9.01 -1.40
C TYR A 89 -2.19 10.23 -0.89
N ALA A 90 -2.84 10.08 0.26
CA ALA A 90 -3.65 11.11 0.92
C ALA A 90 -2.83 12.13 1.73
N GLY A 91 -1.50 11.97 1.80
CA GLY A 91 -0.62 12.89 2.50
C GLY A 91 -0.25 12.46 3.92
N GLU A 92 0.31 13.41 4.67
CA GLU A 92 0.67 13.26 6.08
C GLU A 92 -0.49 13.77 6.93
N LEU A 93 -1.02 12.93 7.81
CA LEU A 93 -2.27 13.18 8.53
C LEU A 93 -2.08 13.00 10.04
N PRO A 94 -2.71 13.86 10.86
CA PRO A 94 -2.77 13.66 12.30
C PRO A 94 -3.73 12.51 12.66
N PRO A 95 -3.60 11.92 13.87
CA PRO A 95 -4.45 10.82 14.32
C PRO A 95 -5.95 11.04 14.19
N GLN A 96 -6.43 12.27 14.41
CA GLN A 96 -7.84 12.57 14.27
C GLN A 96 -8.36 12.44 12.83
N ASP A 97 -7.53 12.59 11.80
CA ASP A 97 -7.98 12.65 10.40
C ASP A 97 -7.87 11.30 9.71
N HIS A 98 -7.36 10.27 10.39
CA HIS A 98 -7.18 8.95 9.80
C HIS A 98 -8.49 8.39 9.24
N TYR A 99 -9.64 8.64 9.87
CA TYR A 99 -10.93 8.11 9.39
C TYR A 99 -11.38 8.68 8.03
N LEU A 100 -10.81 9.80 7.59
CA LEU A 100 -11.13 10.45 6.31
C LEU A 100 -10.51 9.73 5.11
N VAL A 101 -9.48 8.92 5.32
CA VAL A 101 -8.77 8.25 4.24
C VAL A 101 -9.64 7.15 3.61
N GLU A 102 -9.86 7.23 2.32
CA GLU A 102 -10.62 6.20 1.62
C GLU A 102 -9.87 4.86 1.57
N PRO A 103 -10.57 3.72 1.45
CA PRO A 103 -9.92 2.46 1.14
C PRO A 103 -9.00 2.52 -0.08
N ARG A 104 -7.98 1.68 -0.05
CA ARG A 104 -6.92 1.56 -1.06
C ARG A 104 -6.08 2.81 -1.23
N HIS A 105 -6.01 3.66 -0.21
CA HIS A 105 -5.14 4.84 -0.17
C HIS A 105 -4.02 4.66 0.85
N TRP A 106 -2.92 5.33 0.55
CA TRP A 106 -1.77 5.49 1.44
C TRP A 106 -1.90 6.79 2.23
N PHE A 107 -1.43 6.80 3.46
CA PHE A 107 -1.21 8.04 4.22
C PHE A 107 -0.07 7.84 5.21
N PHE A 108 0.57 8.92 5.63
CA PHE A 108 1.56 8.87 6.70
C PHE A 108 0.94 9.38 8.00
N ASP A 109 0.95 8.54 9.03
CA ASP A 109 0.47 8.80 10.37
C ASP A 109 1.50 9.65 11.12
N LEU A 110 1.15 10.91 11.40
CA LEU A 110 2.01 11.86 12.13
C LEU A 110 2.11 11.56 13.63
N GLY A 111 1.23 10.73 14.20
CA GLY A 111 1.29 10.32 15.60
C GLY A 111 2.29 9.19 15.80
N GLU A 112 2.13 8.10 15.04
CA GLU A 112 2.95 6.89 15.18
C GLU A 112 4.21 6.88 14.28
N HIS A 113 4.34 7.85 13.38
CA HIS A 113 5.37 7.90 12.34
C HIS A 113 5.37 6.65 11.46
N GLU A 114 4.18 6.27 11.00
CA GLU A 114 3.98 5.08 10.17
C GLU A 114 3.43 5.45 8.80
N LEU A 115 3.94 4.80 7.76
CA LEU A 115 3.27 4.79 6.47
C LEU A 115 2.20 3.70 6.49
N VAL A 116 0.96 4.07 6.23
CA VAL A 116 -0.21 3.19 6.35
C VAL A 116 -0.89 3.05 4.99
N TYR A 117 -1.19 1.81 4.61
CA TYR A 117 -2.06 1.50 3.48
C TYR A 117 -3.41 1.01 3.99
N ARG A 118 -4.47 1.76 3.69
CA ARG A 118 -5.83 1.39 4.08
C ARG A 118 -6.37 0.32 3.15
N ARG A 119 -6.71 -0.85 3.68
CA ARG A 119 -7.30 -1.93 2.86
C ARG A 119 -8.81 -1.73 2.71
N SER A 120 -9.37 -2.23 1.61
CA SER A 120 -10.83 -2.30 1.45
C SER A 120 -11.41 -3.39 2.34
N ALA A 121 -12.45 -3.05 3.12
CA ALA A 121 -13.24 -4.02 3.85
C ALA A 121 -13.98 -4.91 2.83
N THR A 122 -13.73 -6.22 2.85
CA THR A 122 -14.50 -7.17 2.05
C THR A 122 -15.94 -7.22 2.58
N ALA A 123 -16.91 -6.92 1.73
CA ALA A 123 -18.33 -7.03 2.06
C ALA A 123 -18.62 -8.43 2.62
N GLY A 124 -18.97 -8.50 3.91
CA GLY A 124 -19.24 -9.75 4.64
C GLY A 124 -18.54 -9.87 5.99
N ASN A 125 -17.42 -9.16 6.22
CA ASN A 125 -16.75 -9.12 7.52
C ASN A 125 -16.64 -7.68 8.03
N SER A 126 -17.54 -7.32 8.94
CA SER A 126 -17.60 -6.03 9.65
C SER A 126 -16.47 -5.83 10.67
N LYS A 127 -15.35 -6.54 10.57
CA LYS A 127 -14.19 -6.31 11.44
C LYS A 127 -12.92 -6.31 10.60
N THR A 128 -12.44 -5.09 10.35
CA THR A 128 -11.04 -4.74 10.15
C THR A 128 -10.32 -5.60 9.11
N GLY A 129 -10.38 -5.20 7.83
CA GLY A 129 -9.23 -5.46 6.98
C GLY A 129 -8.06 -4.70 7.60
N HIS A 130 -7.17 -5.40 8.29
CA HIS A 130 -6.05 -4.77 8.99
C HIS A 130 -5.25 -3.90 8.01
N ASP A 131 -5.13 -2.61 8.33
CA ASP A 131 -4.33 -1.68 7.53
C ASP A 131 -2.88 -2.16 7.51
N ILE A 132 -2.24 -2.08 6.35
CA ILE A 132 -0.83 -2.49 6.26
C ILE A 132 0.01 -1.31 6.73
N ARG A 133 0.80 -1.53 7.79
CA ARG A 133 1.61 -0.49 8.42
C ARG A 133 3.09 -0.73 8.17
N TYR A 134 3.79 0.33 7.83
CA TYR A 134 5.23 0.34 7.63
C TYR A 134 5.87 1.41 8.50
N ARG A 135 7.03 1.10 9.06
CA ARG A 135 7.81 2.04 9.87
C ARG A 135 9.25 2.01 9.39
N VAL A 136 9.87 3.17 9.26
CA VAL A 136 11.32 3.24 9.06
C VAL A 136 11.98 2.96 10.41
N LYS A 137 13.01 2.12 10.44
CA LYS A 137 13.76 1.81 11.66
C LYS A 137 15.25 1.81 11.36
N VAL A 138 16.04 2.29 12.31
CA VAL A 138 17.48 2.13 12.26
C VAL A 138 17.85 0.64 12.22
N ALA A 139 18.80 0.32 11.35
CA ALA A 139 19.49 -0.95 11.30
C ALA A 139 20.88 -0.76 11.91
N TYR A 140 21.22 -1.63 12.86
CA TYR A 140 22.45 -1.53 13.63
C TYR A 140 22.98 -2.93 13.95
N ASN A 141 24.29 -3.00 14.20
CA ASN A 141 24.93 -4.19 14.77
C ASN A 141 24.90 -4.05 16.29
N ASP A 142 24.04 -4.84 16.93
CA ASP A 142 23.87 -4.90 18.38
C ASP A 142 25.08 -5.59 19.01
N ARG A 143 26.00 -4.80 19.58
CA ARG A 143 27.27 -5.33 20.12
C ARG A 143 27.15 -5.74 21.57
N ASP A 144 26.20 -5.17 22.31
CA ASP A 144 25.99 -5.48 23.73
C ASP A 144 24.85 -6.49 23.97
N GLY A 145 24.02 -6.76 22.95
CA GLY A 145 23.02 -7.81 22.90
C GLY A 145 21.67 -7.43 23.54
N ASP A 146 21.39 -6.14 23.73
CA ASP A 146 20.19 -5.68 24.44
C ASP A 146 18.96 -5.46 23.53
N GLY A 147 19.15 -5.53 22.20
CA GLY A 147 18.10 -5.36 21.20
C GLY A 147 17.61 -3.91 21.04
N ARG A 148 18.37 -2.91 21.50
CA ARG A 148 18.12 -1.48 21.35
C ARG A 148 19.35 -0.79 20.79
N PHE A 149 19.14 0.14 19.86
CA PHE A 149 20.26 0.92 19.35
C PHE A 149 20.80 1.88 20.41
N ALA A 150 22.09 1.79 20.70
CA ALA A 150 22.83 2.74 21.51
C ALA A 150 24.08 3.25 20.78
N VAL A 151 24.15 4.57 20.55
CA VAL A 151 25.28 5.21 19.82
C VAL A 151 26.64 4.91 20.46
N ALA A 152 26.68 4.68 21.78
CA ALA A 152 27.93 4.44 22.51
C ALA A 152 28.44 3.01 22.41
N SER A 153 27.56 2.02 22.21
CA SER A 153 27.91 0.60 22.22
C SER A 153 27.74 -0.07 20.86
N ASP A 154 26.83 0.40 20.02
CA ASP A 154 26.47 -0.23 18.75
C ASP A 154 27.04 0.46 17.52
N GLU A 155 27.00 -0.27 16.40
CA GLU A 155 27.38 0.24 15.10
C GLU A 155 26.13 0.54 14.26
N LEU A 156 26.00 1.80 13.83
CA LEU A 156 24.95 2.21 12.90
C LEU A 156 25.24 1.66 11.51
N LEU A 157 24.33 0.83 10.97
CA LEU A 157 24.47 0.25 9.64
C LEU A 157 23.61 0.96 8.58
N GLY A 158 22.51 1.60 9.00
CA GLY A 158 21.58 2.24 8.07
C GLY A 158 20.16 2.39 8.60
N VAL A 159 19.19 2.46 7.68
CA VAL A 159 17.76 2.34 7.98
C VAL A 159 17.07 1.30 7.09
N ARG A 160 15.97 0.74 7.58
CA ARG A 160 15.16 -0.25 6.88
C ARG A 160 13.67 0.04 7.02
N LEU A 161 12.91 -0.29 5.97
CA LEU A 161 11.45 -0.30 6.02
C LEU A 161 10.97 -1.61 6.66
N LEU A 162 10.31 -1.54 7.81
CA LEU A 162 9.72 -2.68 8.48
C LEU A 162 8.21 -2.66 8.33
N ARG A 163 7.66 -3.77 7.80
CA ARG A 163 6.23 -4.02 7.83
C ARG A 163 5.87 -4.52 9.24
N GLN A 164 4.89 -3.90 9.87
CA GLN A 164 4.37 -4.37 11.15
C GLN A 164 3.54 -5.64 10.91
N ALA A 165 3.71 -6.64 11.77
CA ALA A 165 2.87 -7.84 11.76
C ALA A 165 1.49 -7.49 12.35
N ASP A 166 0.44 -8.09 11.77
CA ASP A 166 -0.95 -7.95 12.23
C ASP A 166 -1.18 -8.64 13.58
#